data_AF-A0A352F1P5-F1
#
_entry.id   AF-A0A352F1P5-F1
#
_cell.length_a   1.000
_cell.length_b   1.000
_cell.length_c   1.000
_cell.angle_alpha   90.00
_cell.angle_beta   90.00
_cell.angle_gamma   90.00
#
_symmetry.space_group_name_H-M   'P 1'
#
loop_
_entity.id
_entity.type
_entity.pdbx_description
1 polymer ?
#
loop_
_entity_poly.entity_id
_entity_poly.type
_entity_poly.pdbx_seq_one_letter_code
_entity_poly.pdbx_strand_id
1 'polypeptide(L)'
;MKHDSQILVLVTALLVLLGATTIRAQQAGIPAWAARVGWEQQPQMPDVQQQSSADPILQLNLSAEQREKIRTIREQTKAERAANNERLRETNQALEAALDADNPDEGAVEQRLRDVAAAQSAAMRMRILTEVRIRRVLTLEQLGILRTLRQQARDSRRNRMLDNSNGQRQQDNGSRNQNQRNGIAPLFPRRALQRRQRP
;
A
#
# COMPACT_ATOMS: atom_id res chain seq x y z
N MET A 1 -40.55 -2.94 9.23
CA MET A 1 -39.70 -2.95 8.02
C MET A 1 -38.32 -2.48 8.43
N LYS A 2 -37.41 -3.43 8.69
CA LYS A 2 -36.04 -3.16 9.13
C LYS A 2 -35.16 -3.13 7.88
N HIS A 3 -34.54 -1.99 7.61
CA HIS A 3 -33.58 -1.88 6.53
C HIS A 3 -32.23 -2.44 7.00
N ASP A 4 -31.85 -3.60 6.46
CA ASP A 4 -30.53 -4.19 6.62
C ASP A 4 -29.49 -3.40 5.80
N SER A 5 -29.04 -2.29 6.39
CA SER A 5 -27.93 -1.49 5.86
C SER A 5 -26.59 -2.01 6.40
N GLN A 6 -26.13 -3.16 5.90
CA GLN A 6 -24.77 -3.65 6.10
C GLN A 6 -24.15 -4.18 4.80
N ILE A 7 -23.88 -3.30 3.84
CA ILE A 7 -22.89 -3.55 2.79
C ILE A 7 -21.68 -2.66 3.08
N LEU A 8 -20.93 -3.04 4.09
CA LEU A 8 -19.56 -2.62 4.32
C LEU A 8 -18.66 -3.68 3.65
N VAL A 9 -17.66 -3.28 2.87
CA VAL A 9 -16.27 -3.72 3.00
C VAL A 9 -15.43 -2.94 1.98
N LEU A 10 -14.73 -1.96 2.54
CA LEU A 10 -13.51 -1.34 2.08
C LEU A 10 -12.62 -2.30 1.27
N VAL A 11 -12.39 -1.97 0.00
CA VAL A 11 -11.32 -2.56 -0.80
C VAL A 11 -10.19 -1.54 -0.89
N THR A 12 -9.54 -1.29 0.24
CA THR A 12 -8.23 -0.66 0.30
C THR A 12 -7.18 -1.76 0.37
N ALA A 13 -6.58 -2.05 -0.77
CA ALA A 13 -5.33 -2.80 -0.84
C ALA A 13 -4.43 -2.11 -1.86
N LEU A 14 -3.60 -1.25 -1.30
CA LEU A 14 -2.33 -0.69 -1.77
C LEU A 14 -1.59 -1.60 -2.78
N LEU A 15 -1.18 -1.03 -3.91
CA LEU A 15 -0.10 -1.58 -4.75
C LEU A 15 0.71 -0.40 -5.33
N VAL A 16 1.72 0.02 -4.56
CA VAL A 16 2.85 0.80 -5.06
C VAL A 16 3.76 -0.18 -5.81
N LEU A 17 3.93 0.05 -7.10
CA LEU A 17 4.89 -0.65 -7.96
C LEU A 17 5.91 0.38 -8.43
N LEU A 18 6.98 0.55 -7.67
CA LEU A 18 8.12 1.37 -8.08
C LEU A 18 8.75 0.73 -9.32
N GLY A 19 8.79 1.50 -10.41
CA GLY A 19 9.61 1.19 -11.56
C GLY A 19 11.07 1.50 -11.21
N ALA A 20 11.95 0.51 -11.40
CA ALA A 20 13.38 0.74 -11.34
C ALA A 20 13.81 1.47 -12.63
N THR A 21 13.96 2.79 -12.57
CA THR A 21 14.73 3.52 -13.58
C THR A 21 16.20 3.42 -13.21
N THR A 22 16.99 2.79 -14.07
CA THR A 22 18.45 2.79 -13.97
C THR A 22 18.97 4.18 -14.33
N ILE A 23 19.13 5.05 -13.34
CA ILE A 23 19.85 6.31 -13.50
C ILE A 23 21.34 5.98 -13.51
N ARG A 24 21.98 6.14 -14.67
CA ARG A 24 23.44 6.06 -14.83
C ARG A 24 24.02 7.36 -14.27
N ALA A 25 24.35 7.37 -12.98
CA ALA A 25 24.95 8.52 -12.32
C ALA A 25 26.36 8.77 -12.88
N GLN A 26 26.53 9.94 -13.48
CA GLN A 26 27.80 10.52 -13.90
C GLN A 26 28.59 10.85 -12.63
N GLN A 27 29.80 10.29 -12.51
CA GLN A 27 30.63 10.33 -11.33
C GLN A 27 31.26 11.72 -11.18
N ALA A 28 30.55 12.63 -10.51
CA ALA A 28 31.11 13.90 -10.02
C ALA A 28 31.58 13.69 -8.58
N GLY A 29 32.79 14.16 -8.28
CA GLY A 29 33.53 13.93 -7.04
C GLY A 29 32.70 14.19 -5.79
N ILE A 30 32.65 13.17 -4.93
CA ILE A 30 32.00 13.24 -3.62
C ILE A 30 32.82 14.18 -2.73
N PRO A 31 32.26 15.25 -2.15
CA PRO A 31 32.99 16.15 -1.27
C PRO A 31 33.39 15.44 0.04
N ALA A 32 34.59 15.74 0.53
CA ALA A 32 35.23 15.06 1.67
C ALA A 32 34.41 15.03 2.98
N TRP A 33 33.36 15.84 3.12
CA TRP A 33 32.45 15.75 4.26
C TRP A 33 31.57 14.48 4.24
N ALA A 34 31.36 13.85 3.07
CA ALA A 34 30.62 12.60 2.95
C ALA A 34 31.40 11.35 3.40
N ALA A 35 32.73 11.44 3.53
CA ALA A 35 33.58 10.33 3.97
C ALA A 35 33.64 10.16 5.50
N ARG A 36 33.02 11.07 6.28
CA ARG A 36 33.04 11.05 7.76
C ARG A 36 31.69 10.78 8.41
N VAL A 37 30.67 10.50 7.62
CA VAL A 37 29.40 9.97 8.12
C VAL A 37 29.49 8.46 7.96
N GLY A 38 29.84 7.77 9.04
CA GLY A 38 29.78 6.32 9.09
C GLY A 38 28.35 5.90 8.78
N TRP A 39 28.13 5.41 7.56
CA TRP A 39 26.96 4.62 7.22
C TRP A 39 27.12 3.28 7.93
N GLU A 40 26.87 3.32 9.24
CA GLU A 40 26.63 2.14 10.04
C GLU A 40 25.49 1.41 9.35
N GLN A 41 25.79 0.19 8.90
CA GLN A 41 24.90 -0.68 8.14
C GLN A 41 23.54 -0.67 8.84
N GLN A 42 22.56 0.02 8.24
CA GLN A 42 21.17 -0.18 8.61
C GLN A 42 20.93 -1.68 8.49
N PRO A 43 20.47 -2.37 9.55
CA PRO A 43 20.14 -3.77 9.44
C PRO A 43 19.18 -3.89 8.27
N GLN A 44 19.57 -4.69 7.27
CA GLN A 44 18.70 -5.00 6.16
C GLN A 44 17.39 -5.47 6.78
N MET A 45 16.36 -4.63 6.69
CA MET A 45 15.01 -5.07 7.03
C MET A 45 14.80 -6.31 6.17
N PRO A 46 14.44 -7.47 6.77
CA PRO A 46 14.16 -8.65 5.97
C PRO A 46 13.17 -8.22 4.91
N ASP A 47 13.53 -8.47 3.65
CA ASP A 47 12.65 -8.28 2.50
C ASP A 47 11.29 -8.80 2.95
N VAL A 48 10.37 -7.88 3.25
CA VAL A 48 8.97 -8.23 3.45
C VAL A 48 8.53 -8.50 2.03
N GLN A 49 8.92 -9.67 1.53
CA GLN A 49 8.33 -10.33 0.39
C GLN A 49 6.85 -10.25 0.72
N GLN A 50 6.19 -9.27 0.10
CA GLN A 50 4.76 -9.18 0.03
C GLN A 50 4.37 -10.55 -0.46
N GLN A 51 3.98 -11.42 0.47
CA GLN A 51 3.40 -12.72 0.18
C GLN A 51 2.19 -12.36 -0.65
N SER A 52 2.42 -12.34 -1.96
CA SER A 52 1.48 -12.03 -3.00
C SER A 52 0.33 -12.96 -2.69
N SER A 53 -0.73 -12.40 -2.09
CA SER A 53 -1.82 -13.20 -1.57
C SER A 53 -2.28 -14.03 -2.74
N ALA A 54 -1.98 -15.34 -2.73
CA ALA A 54 -2.12 -16.17 -3.91
C ALA A 54 -3.53 -15.96 -4.46
N ASP A 55 -3.64 -15.57 -5.73
CA ASP A 55 -4.93 -15.24 -6.32
C ASP A 55 -5.86 -16.45 -6.12
N PRO A 56 -6.98 -16.33 -5.39
CA PRO A 56 -7.84 -17.46 -5.06
C PRO A 56 -8.41 -18.15 -6.30
N ILE A 57 -8.42 -17.50 -7.46
CA ILE A 57 -8.81 -18.11 -8.73
C ILE A 57 -7.81 -19.20 -9.16
N LEU A 58 -6.52 -19.05 -8.84
CA LEU A 58 -5.49 -20.04 -9.18
C LEU A 58 -5.59 -21.32 -8.34
N GLN A 59 -6.32 -21.26 -7.22
CA GLN A 59 -6.58 -22.41 -6.34
C GLN A 59 -7.80 -23.22 -6.80
N LEU A 60 -8.52 -22.76 -7.83
CA LEU A 60 -9.63 -23.49 -8.42
C LEU A 60 -9.10 -24.51 -9.43
N ASN A 61 -9.73 -25.69 -9.48
CA ASN A 61 -9.46 -26.68 -10.51
C ASN A 61 -10.11 -26.24 -11.83
N LEU A 62 -9.47 -25.30 -12.52
CA LEU A 62 -9.95 -24.73 -13.78
C LEU A 62 -9.73 -25.73 -14.93
N SER A 63 -10.64 -25.75 -15.91
CA SER A 63 -10.36 -26.43 -17.18
C SER A 63 -9.33 -25.66 -18.01
N ALA A 64 -8.72 -26.29 -19.02
CA ALA A 64 -7.79 -25.62 -19.93
C ALA A 64 -8.46 -24.43 -20.65
N GLU A 65 -9.70 -24.62 -21.10
CA GLU A 65 -10.50 -23.58 -21.76
C GLU A 65 -10.80 -22.41 -20.81
N GLN A 66 -11.18 -22.69 -19.55
CA GLN A 66 -11.43 -21.65 -18.55
C GLN A 66 -10.16 -20.84 -18.25
N ARG A 67 -9.00 -21.51 -18.13
CA ARG A 67 -7.70 -20.83 -17.95
C ARG A 67 -7.40 -19.88 -19.09
N GLU A 68 -7.60 -20.31 -20.32
CA GLU A 68 -7.34 -19.47 -21.49
C GLU A 68 -8.30 -18.28 -21.57
N LYS A 69 -9.61 -18.49 -21.33
CA LYS A 69 -10.59 -17.39 -21.24
C LYS A 69 -10.21 -16.36 -20.17
N ILE A 70 -9.80 -16.82 -18.99
CA ILE A 70 -9.38 -15.93 -17.89
C ILE A 70 -8.09 -15.19 -18.25
N ARG A 71 -7.12 -15.85 -18.89
CA ARG A 71 -5.90 -15.21 -19.39
C ARG A 71 -6.23 -14.10 -20.37
N THR A 72 -7.08 -14.36 -21.35
CA THR A 72 -7.51 -13.36 -22.34
C THR A 72 -8.20 -12.17 -21.70
N ILE A 73 -9.10 -12.39 -20.72
CA ILE A 73 -9.72 -11.29 -19.97
C ILE A 73 -8.66 -10.43 -19.25
N ARG A 74 -7.64 -11.05 -18.66
CA ARG A 74 -6.55 -10.33 -17.98
C ARG A 74 -5.68 -9.55 -18.96
N GLU A 75 -5.34 -10.11 -20.11
CA GLU A 75 -4.55 -9.42 -21.14
C GLU A 75 -5.32 -8.23 -21.73
N GLN A 76 -6.61 -8.40 -22.04
CA GLN A 76 -7.47 -7.32 -22.56
C GLN A 76 -7.58 -6.12 -21.59
N THR A 77 -7.44 -6.37 -20.29
CA THR A 77 -7.55 -5.34 -19.23
C THR A 77 -6.20 -4.82 -18.76
N LYS A 78 -5.09 -5.34 -19.29
CA LYS A 78 -3.73 -5.00 -18.85
C LYS A 78 -3.39 -3.53 -19.14
N ALA A 79 -3.66 -3.06 -20.35
CA ALA A 79 -3.39 -1.68 -20.74
C ALA A 79 -4.24 -0.69 -19.93
N GLU A 80 -5.53 -0.97 -19.78
CA GLU A 80 -6.45 -0.15 -18.96
C GLU A 80 -6.01 -0.10 -17.49
N ARG A 81 -5.54 -1.23 -16.94
CA ARG A 81 -4.97 -1.26 -15.58
C ARG A 81 -3.71 -0.41 -15.46
N ALA A 82 -2.80 -0.49 -16.42
CA ALA A 82 -1.60 0.33 -16.43
C ALA A 82 -1.94 1.82 -16.47
N ALA A 83 -2.86 2.22 -17.36
CA ALA A 83 -3.31 3.60 -17.46
C ALA A 83 -3.98 4.11 -16.17
N ASN A 84 -4.85 3.31 -15.54
CA ASN A 84 -5.49 3.68 -14.28
C ASN A 84 -4.49 3.80 -13.12
N ASN A 85 -3.48 2.93 -13.08
CA ASN A 85 -2.42 3.00 -12.07
C ASN A 85 -1.53 4.23 -12.25
N GLU A 86 -1.20 4.56 -13.49
CA GLU A 86 -0.41 5.75 -13.80
C GLU A 86 -1.17 7.01 -13.41
N ARG A 87 -2.43 7.13 -13.84
CA ARG A 87 -3.31 8.24 -13.48
C ARG A 87 -3.43 8.41 -11.96
N LEU A 88 -3.57 7.31 -11.21
CA LEU A 88 -3.59 7.37 -9.76
C LEU A 88 -2.32 7.98 -9.17
N ARG A 89 -1.14 7.58 -9.67
CA ARG A 89 0.14 8.13 -9.23
C ARG A 89 0.24 9.61 -9.54
N GLU A 90 -0.06 10.00 -10.78
CA GLU A 90 -0.05 11.40 -11.23
C GLU A 90 -0.98 12.26 -10.36
N THR A 91 -2.21 11.82 -10.12
CA THR A 91 -3.16 12.59 -9.29
C THR A 91 -2.73 12.70 -7.83
N ASN A 92 -2.10 11.66 -7.26
CA ASN A 92 -1.58 11.71 -5.89
C ASN A 92 -0.38 12.67 -5.80
N GLN A 93 0.56 12.60 -6.75
CA GLN A 93 1.69 13.54 -6.82
C GLN A 93 1.24 14.98 -6.99
N ALA A 94 0.22 15.22 -7.82
CA ALA A 94 -0.34 16.54 -8.01
C ALA A 94 -1.04 17.08 -6.75
N LEU A 95 -1.69 16.20 -5.97
CA LEU A 95 -2.26 16.57 -4.67
C LEU A 95 -1.17 16.88 -3.64
N GLU A 96 -0.13 16.05 -3.55
CA GLU A 96 1.02 16.26 -2.66
C GLU A 96 1.73 17.59 -2.97
N ALA A 97 2.00 17.86 -4.25
CA ALA A 97 2.59 19.12 -4.68
C ALA A 97 1.71 20.35 -4.38
N ALA A 98 0.38 20.22 -4.42
CA ALA A 98 -0.53 21.30 -4.06
C ALA A 98 -0.54 21.58 -2.55
N LEU A 99 -0.32 20.55 -1.72
CA LEU A 99 -0.23 20.68 -0.27
C LEU A 99 1.12 21.23 0.18
N ASP A 100 2.19 20.90 -0.53
CA ASP A 100 3.56 21.33 -0.23
C ASP A 100 3.90 22.74 -0.78
N ALA A 101 2.97 23.40 -1.45
CA ALA A 101 3.16 24.75 -1.96
C ALA A 101 3.34 25.76 -0.80
N ASP A 102 4.21 26.76 -0.98
CA ASP A 102 4.49 27.79 0.04
C ASP A 102 3.22 28.55 0.50
N ASN A 103 2.22 28.64 -0.37
CA ASN A 103 0.89 29.16 -0.06
C ASN A 103 -0.17 28.26 -0.73
N PRO A 104 -0.66 27.21 -0.04
CA PRO A 104 -1.61 26.27 -0.63
C PRO A 104 -2.96 26.93 -0.87
N ASP A 105 -3.43 26.92 -2.11
CA ASP A 105 -4.77 27.38 -2.49
C ASP A 105 -5.80 26.28 -2.24
N GLU A 106 -6.81 26.58 -1.41
CA GLU A 106 -7.86 25.63 -1.04
C GLU A 106 -8.66 25.15 -2.26
N GLY A 107 -8.95 26.04 -3.22
CA GLY A 107 -9.65 25.69 -4.45
C GLY A 107 -8.87 24.70 -5.32
N ALA A 108 -7.56 24.92 -5.46
CA ALA A 108 -6.66 23.99 -6.15
C ALA A 108 -6.58 22.64 -5.44
N VAL A 109 -6.45 22.61 -4.11
CA VAL A 109 -6.40 21.36 -3.32
C VAL A 109 -7.71 20.58 -3.47
N GLU A 110 -8.86 21.24 -3.39
CA GLU A 110 -10.16 20.61 -3.56
C GLU A 110 -10.31 19.99 -4.96
N GLN A 111 -9.81 20.68 -6.00
CA GLN A 111 -9.78 20.13 -7.35
C GLN A 111 -8.89 18.88 -7.44
N ARG A 112 -7.69 18.89 -6.84
CA ARG A 112 -6.81 17.71 -6.83
C ARG A 112 -7.42 16.54 -6.08
N LEU A 113 -8.14 16.81 -5.00
CA LEU A 113 -8.88 15.78 -4.27
C LEU A 113 -9.95 15.13 -5.14
N ARG A 114 -10.71 15.92 -5.93
CA ARG A 114 -11.67 15.40 -6.90
C ARG A 114 -11.00 14.54 -7.98
N ASP A 115 -9.84 14.96 -8.49
CA ASP A 115 -9.09 14.21 -9.48
C ASP A 115 -8.64 12.84 -8.96
N VAL A 116 -8.12 12.79 -7.72
CA VAL A 116 -7.76 11.54 -7.02
C VAL A 116 -8.98 10.63 -6.86
N ALA A 117 -10.11 11.17 -6.39
CA ALA A 117 -11.34 10.39 -6.22
C ALA A 117 -11.83 9.80 -7.55
N ALA A 118 -11.78 10.58 -8.63
CA ALA A 118 -12.12 10.12 -9.97
C ALA A 118 -11.20 8.98 -10.44
N ALA A 119 -9.88 9.10 -10.28
CA ALA A 119 -8.92 8.07 -10.64
C ALA A 119 -9.12 6.77 -9.82
N GLN A 120 -9.39 6.88 -8.52
CA GLN A 120 -9.70 5.74 -7.65
C GLN A 120 -10.98 5.03 -8.10
N SER A 121 -12.02 5.78 -8.42
CA SER A 121 -13.29 5.23 -8.90
C SER A 121 -13.13 4.47 -10.21
N ALA A 122 -12.33 4.99 -11.15
CA ALA A 122 -12.05 4.36 -12.43
C ALA A 122 -11.29 3.03 -12.25
N ALA A 123 -10.24 3.03 -11.42
CA ALA A 123 -9.47 1.84 -11.10
C ALA A 123 -10.35 0.75 -10.43
N MET A 124 -11.20 1.15 -9.49
CA MET A 124 -12.14 0.24 -8.82
C MET A 124 -13.16 -0.34 -9.80
N ARG A 125 -13.75 0.50 -10.66
CA ARG A 125 -14.71 0.07 -11.68
C ARG A 125 -14.11 -0.96 -12.63
N MET A 126 -12.93 -0.68 -13.18
CA MET A 126 -12.21 -1.62 -14.06
C MET A 126 -11.99 -2.96 -13.37
N ARG A 127 -11.52 -2.94 -12.11
CA ARG A 127 -11.31 -4.16 -11.32
C ARG A 127 -12.60 -4.95 -11.14
N ILE A 128 -13.69 -4.31 -10.73
CA ILE A 128 -14.99 -4.96 -10.51
C ILE A 128 -15.49 -5.60 -11.81
N LEU A 129 -15.45 -4.88 -12.93
CA LEU A 129 -15.89 -5.40 -14.21
C LEU A 129 -15.04 -6.58 -14.68
N THR A 130 -13.73 -6.54 -14.45
CA THR A 130 -12.82 -7.66 -14.71
C THR A 130 -13.21 -8.89 -13.87
N GLU A 131 -13.48 -8.70 -12.57
CA GLU A 131 -13.94 -9.79 -11.70
C GLU A 131 -15.28 -10.37 -12.15
N VAL A 132 -16.23 -9.53 -12.59
CA VAL A 132 -17.52 -9.99 -13.14
C VAL A 132 -17.30 -10.85 -14.39
N ARG A 133 -16.44 -10.41 -15.32
CA ARG A 133 -16.10 -11.18 -16.53
C ARG A 133 -15.49 -12.54 -16.18
N ILE A 134 -14.56 -12.58 -15.22
CA ILE A 134 -13.95 -13.85 -14.78
C ILE A 134 -14.99 -14.77 -14.15
N ARG A 135 -15.88 -14.26 -13.28
CA ARG A 135 -16.91 -15.08 -12.63
C ARG A 135 -17.88 -15.72 -13.61
N ARG A 136 -18.13 -15.10 -14.77
CA ARG A 136 -18.97 -15.67 -15.84
C ARG A 136 -18.33 -16.89 -16.54
N VAL A 137 -17.02 -17.09 -16.38
CA VAL A 137 -16.30 -18.26 -16.93
C VAL A 137 -16.36 -19.46 -15.98
N LEU A 138 -16.61 -19.23 -14.69
CA LEU A 138 -16.60 -20.25 -13.65
C LEU A 138 -17.94 -20.98 -13.56
N THR A 139 -17.90 -22.25 -13.15
CA THR A 139 -19.11 -23.02 -12.82
C THR A 139 -19.71 -22.56 -11.48
N LEU A 140 -20.97 -22.90 -11.23
CA LEU A 140 -21.64 -22.59 -9.95
C LEU A 140 -20.90 -23.19 -8.74
N GLU A 141 -20.41 -24.42 -8.90
CA GLU A 141 -19.60 -25.09 -7.87
C GLU A 141 -18.28 -24.34 -7.59
N GLN A 142 -17.54 -23.97 -8.64
CA GLN A 142 -16.31 -23.18 -8.53
C GLN A 142 -16.56 -21.81 -7.89
N LEU A 143 -17.70 -21.16 -8.17
CA LEU A 143 -18.10 -19.92 -7.51
C LEU A 143 -18.36 -20.11 -6.01
N GLY A 144 -18.92 -21.26 -5.61
CA GLY A 144 -19.06 -21.66 -4.21
C GLY A 144 -17.70 -21.77 -3.51
N ILE A 145 -16.78 -22.53 -4.11
CA ILE A 145 -15.41 -22.70 -3.59
C ILE A 145 -14.70 -21.34 -3.49
N LEU A 146 -14.81 -20.50 -4.52
CA LEU A 146 -14.22 -19.17 -4.55
C LEU A 146 -14.74 -18.27 -3.42
N ARG A 147 -16.02 -18.40 -3.03
CA ARG A 147 -16.59 -17.66 -1.90
C ARG A 147 -15.95 -18.10 -0.58
N THR A 148 -15.80 -19.40 -0.37
CA THR A 148 -15.15 -19.97 0.81
C THR A 148 -13.69 -19.53 0.93
N LEU A 149 -12.91 -19.64 -0.16
CA LEU A 149 -11.52 -19.19 -0.19
C LEU A 149 -11.37 -17.71 0.17
N ARG A 150 -12.27 -16.86 -0.33
CA ARG A 150 -12.26 -15.42 0.00
C ARG A 150 -12.63 -15.16 1.46
N GLN A 151 -13.56 -15.91 2.03
CA GLN A 151 -13.91 -15.78 3.44
C GLN A 151 -12.73 -16.17 4.33
N GLN A 152 -12.10 -17.32 4.07
CA GLN A 152 -10.90 -17.77 4.77
C GLN A 152 -9.76 -16.76 4.67
N ALA A 153 -9.54 -16.17 3.50
CA ALA A 153 -8.53 -15.13 3.31
C ALA A 153 -8.83 -13.86 4.12
N ARG A 154 -10.11 -13.46 4.24
CA ARG A 154 -10.52 -12.32 5.08
C ARG A 154 -10.30 -12.60 6.55
N ASP A 155 -10.70 -13.78 7.02
CA ASP A 155 -10.54 -14.17 8.42
C ASP A 155 -9.06 -14.31 8.78
N SER A 156 -8.25 -14.89 7.90
CA SER A 156 -6.79 -14.97 8.06
C SER A 156 -6.14 -13.59 8.14
N ARG A 157 -6.59 -12.61 7.34
CA ARG A 157 -6.11 -11.22 7.42
C ARG A 157 -6.54 -10.57 8.73
N ARG A 158 -7.78 -10.77 9.17
CA ARG A 158 -8.29 -10.26 10.45
C ARG A 158 -7.46 -10.79 11.61
N ASN A 159 -7.20 -12.10 11.65
CA ASN A 159 -6.41 -12.71 12.72
C ASN A 159 -4.97 -12.18 12.74
N ARG A 160 -4.31 -12.05 11.58
CA ARG A 160 -2.98 -11.42 11.51
C ARG A 160 -2.96 -9.98 12.05
N MET A 161 -4.01 -9.20 11.79
CA MET A 161 -4.11 -7.84 12.34
C MET A 161 -4.25 -7.85 13.87
N LEU A 162 -4.99 -8.80 14.43
CA LEU A 162 -5.15 -8.96 15.88
C LEU A 162 -3.85 -9.43 16.55
N ASP A 163 -3.16 -10.39 15.96
CA ASP A 163 -1.88 -10.90 16.46
C ASP A 163 -0.79 -9.81 16.45
N ASN A 164 -0.70 -9.04 15.37
CA ASN A 164 0.23 -7.92 15.28
C ASN A 164 -0.07 -6.83 16.33
N SER A 165 -1.36 -6.59 16.62
CA SER A 165 -1.78 -5.63 17.65
C SER A 165 -1.42 -6.09 19.07
N ASN A 166 -1.45 -7.40 19.33
CA ASN A 166 -1.06 -7.98 20.62
C ASN A 166 0.47 -8.03 20.80
N GLY A 167 1.23 -8.29 19.73
CA GLY A 167 2.70 -8.30 19.77
C GLY A 167 3.31 -6.93 20.11
N GLN A 168 2.73 -5.83 19.58
CA GLN A 168 3.18 -4.48 19.91
C GLN A 168 2.92 -4.10 21.39
N ARG A 169 1.87 -4.64 22.02
CA ARG A 169 1.57 -4.38 23.44
C ARG A 169 2.52 -5.09 24.40
N GLN A 170 3.10 -6.24 24.02
CA GLN A 170 4.06 -6.94 24.87
C GLN A 170 5.47 -6.34 24.79
N GLN A 171 5.88 -5.78 23.66
CA GLN A 171 7.17 -5.06 23.56
C GLN A 171 7.17 -3.72 24.32
N ASP A 172 6.04 -3.02 24.40
CA ASP A 172 5.95 -1.74 25.12
C ASP A 172 5.89 -1.90 26.66
N ASN A 173 5.69 -3.13 27.16
CA ASN A 173 5.68 -3.44 28.59
C ASN A 173 7.06 -3.91 29.14
N GLY A 174 8.03 -4.16 28.27
CA GLY A 174 9.41 -4.56 28.64
C GLY A 174 10.42 -3.41 28.71
N SER A 175 10.09 -2.23 28.18
CA SER A 175 10.98 -1.05 28.15
C SER A 175 10.51 0.13 29.00
N ARG A 176 9.54 -0.07 29.91
CA ARG A 176 9.15 0.95 30.90
C ARG A 176 9.78 0.68 32.26
N ASN A 177 11.11 0.61 32.27
CA ASN A 177 11.86 1.07 33.43
C ASN A 177 12.05 2.59 33.25
N GLN A 178 11.29 3.37 34.03
CA GLN A 178 11.60 4.73 34.48
C GLN A 178 11.88 5.82 33.41
N ASN A 179 10.82 6.43 32.86
CA ASN A 179 10.65 7.89 32.80
C ASN A 179 9.53 8.25 31.83
N GLN A 180 8.42 8.77 32.36
CA GLN A 180 7.56 9.82 31.77
C GLN A 180 6.16 9.73 32.41
N ARG A 181 6.13 10.09 33.68
CA ARG A 181 4.93 10.62 34.33
C ARG A 181 4.82 12.08 33.83
N ASN A 182 3.76 12.39 33.09
CA ASN A 182 3.37 13.67 32.46
C ASN A 182 3.51 13.68 30.93
N GLY A 183 2.35 13.54 30.27
CA GLY A 183 2.20 13.46 28.82
C GLY A 183 2.28 14.81 28.13
N ILE A 184 3.48 15.18 27.70
CA ILE A 184 3.72 16.08 26.56
C ILE A 184 4.94 15.52 25.82
N ALA A 185 4.71 14.81 24.72
CA ALA A 185 5.78 14.42 23.82
C ALA A 185 6.38 15.67 23.16
N PRO A 186 7.71 15.81 23.05
CA PRO A 186 8.30 16.95 22.37
C PRO A 186 8.10 16.81 20.85
N LEU A 187 7.51 17.83 20.23
CA LEU A 187 7.29 17.93 18.77
C LEU A 187 8.57 18.15 17.95
N PHE A 188 9.76 18.09 18.56
CA PHE A 188 11.03 18.27 17.86
C PHE A 188 12.14 17.39 18.46
N PRO A 189 13.03 16.80 17.64
CA PRO A 189 14.22 16.12 18.13
C PRO A 189 15.19 17.14 18.75
N ARG A 190 15.56 16.93 20.03
CA ARG A 190 16.60 17.71 20.71
C ARG A 190 17.95 17.43 20.06
N ARG A 191 18.43 18.39 19.27
CA ARG A 191 19.81 18.46 18.79
C ARG A 191 20.73 18.68 20.00
N ALA A 192 21.45 17.64 20.42
CA ALA A 192 22.40 17.73 21.52
C ALA A 192 23.53 18.71 21.14
N LEU A 193 23.59 19.85 21.83
CA LEU A 193 24.71 20.77 21.74
C LEU A 193 25.94 20.10 22.37
N GLN A 194 26.89 19.72 21.52
CA GLN A 194 28.25 19.37 21.92
C GLN A 194 28.87 20.53 22.67
N ARG A 195 29.04 20.33 23.97
CA ARG A 195 29.73 21.22 24.89
C ARG A 195 31.20 21.29 24.46
N ARG A 196 31.58 22.43 23.89
CA ARG A 196 32.99 22.82 23.67
C ARG A 196 33.76 22.65 24.98
N GLN A 197 34.70 21.71 25.02
CA GLN A 197 35.87 21.86 25.88
C GLN A 197 36.78 22.87 25.18
N ARG A 198 37.02 24.00 25.84
CA ARG A 198 38.13 24.90 25.53
C ARG A 198 39.36 24.44 26.32
N PRO A 199 40.57 24.70 25.78
CA PRO A 199 41.85 24.15 26.24
C PRO A 199 42.21 24.56 27.67
#